data_AF-A0A2V7DXU8-F1
#
_entry.id   AF-A0A2V7DXU8-F1
#
_cell.length_a   1.000
_cell.length_b   1.000
_cell.length_c   1.000
_cell.angle_alpha   90.00
_cell.angle_beta   90.00
_cell.angle_gamma   90.00
#
_symmetry.space_group_name_H-M   'P 1'
#
loop_
_entity.id
_entity.type
_entity.pdbx_description
1 polymer ?
#
loop_
_entity_poly.entity_id
_entity_poly.type
_entity_poly.pdbx_seq_one_letter_code
_entity_poly.pdbx_strand_id
1 'polypeptide(L)'
;MATCQRCGAELAPLMRLVMRAWTLREAARAALVAGEGATALARAQAACRLERTPRALRLLALALATTGRGADARELVRRLDSSR
;
A
#
# COMPACT_ATOMS: atom_id res chain seq x y z
N MET A 1 -6.79 -7.56 26.31
CA MET A 1 -5.52 -7.41 25.56
C MET A 1 -5.48 -8.48 24.49
N ALA A 2 -5.23 -8.12 23.22
CA ALA A 2 -5.09 -9.10 22.15
C ALA A 2 -3.66 -9.67 22.18
N THR A 3 -3.51 -10.88 22.70
CA THR A 3 -2.24 -11.61 22.75
C THR A 3 -2.29 -12.81 21.82
N CYS A 4 -1.15 -13.17 21.22
CA CYS A 4 -1.04 -14.38 20.43
C CYS A 4 -1.19 -15.60 21.34
N GLN A 5 -2.20 -16.44 21.10
CA GLN A 5 -2.44 -17.65 21.91
C GLN A 5 -1.30 -18.68 21.83
N ARG A 6 -0.44 -18.58 20.81
CA ARG A 6 0.70 -19.50 20.62
C ARG A 6 1.98 -19.08 21.33
N CYS A 7 2.25 -17.77 21.44
CA CYS A 7 3.55 -17.27 21.93
C CYS A 7 3.44 -16.14 22.96
N GLY A 8 2.23 -15.72 23.33
CA GLY A 8 2.01 -14.65 24.31
C GLY A 8 2.34 -13.23 23.82
N ALA A 9 2.82 -13.08 22.57
CA ALA A 9 3.18 -11.78 22.02
C ALA A 9 1.99 -10.82 21.99
N GLU A 10 2.22 -9.55 22.35
CA GLU A 10 1.23 -8.50 22.25
C GLU A 10 0.97 -8.16 20.77
N LEU A 11 -0.28 -8.29 20.32
CA LEU A 11 -0.64 -8.06 18.91
C LEU A 11 -1.00 -6.60 18.61
N ALA A 12 -1.25 -5.78 19.64
CA ALA A 12 -1.67 -4.39 19.44
C ALA A 12 -0.68 -3.56 18.61
N PRO A 13 0.66 -3.67 18.77
CA PRO A 13 1.61 -2.98 17.89
C PRO A 13 1.47 -3.37 16.42
N LEU A 14 1.28 -4.66 16.13
CA LEU A 14 1.07 -5.16 14.76
C LEU A 14 -0.25 -4.64 14.17
N MET A 15 -1.33 -4.69 14.96
CA MET A 15 -2.62 -4.15 14.53
C MET A 15 -2.55 -2.64 14.22
N ARG A 16 -1.78 -1.87 15.00
CA ARG A 16 -1.55 -0.44 14.72
C ARG A 16 -0.86 -0.22 13.38
N LEU A 17 0.13 -1.05 13.03
CA LEU A 17 0.82 -0.97 11.73
C LEU A 17 -0.13 -1.32 10.58
N VAL A 18 -0.92 -2.39 10.71
CA VAL A 18 -1.91 -2.80 9.70
C VAL A 18 -2.97 -1.71 9.50
N MET A 19 -3.50 -1.15 10.59
CA MET A 19 -4.45 -0.05 10.53
C MET A 19 -3.84 1.16 9.81
N ARG A 20 -2.60 1.55 10.15
CA ARG A 20 -1.92 2.68 9.52
C ARG A 20 -1.68 2.45 8.02
N ALA A 21 -1.28 1.23 7.63
CA ALA A 21 -1.13 0.85 6.23
C ALA A 21 -2.47 0.94 5.49
N TRP A 22 -3.57 0.49 6.11
CA TRP A 22 -4.92 0.59 5.55
C TRP A 22 -5.35 2.05 5.36
N THR A 23 -5.19 2.90 6.38
CA THR A 23 -5.54 4.33 6.29
C THR A 23 -4.76 5.04 5.19
N LEU A 24 -3.47 4.74 5.02
CA LEU A 24 -2.66 5.28 3.94
C LEU A 24 -3.16 4.84 2.56
N ARG A 25 -3.62 3.59 2.42
CA ARG A 25 -4.23 3.10 1.17
C ARG A 25 -5.53 3.83 0.85
N GLU A 26 -6.40 4.05 1.83
CA GLU A 26 -7.65 4.78 1.60
C GLU A 26 -7.39 6.26 1.28
N ALA A 27 -6.44 6.90 1.96
CA ALA A 27 -6.02 8.26 1.61
C ALA A 27 -5.43 8.35 0.18
N ALA A 28 -4.65 7.35 -0.24
CA ALA A 28 -4.14 7.29 -1.61
C ALA A 28 -5.28 7.14 -2.64
N ARG A 29 -6.31 6.33 -2.36
CA ARG A 29 -7.49 6.23 -3.24
C ARG A 29 -8.22 7.56 -3.33
N ALA A 30 -8.45 8.24 -2.20
CA ALA A 30 -9.10 9.54 -2.18
C ALA A 30 -8.32 10.57 -3.03
N ALA A 31 -7.00 10.60 -2.89
CA ALA A 31 -6.13 11.45 -3.72
C ALA A 31 -6.21 11.12 -5.21
N LEU A 32 -6.27 9.83 -5.59
CA LEU A 32 -6.49 9.44 -6.99
C LEU A 32 -7.82 9.96 -7.54
N VAL A 33 -8.90 9.84 -6.76
CA VAL A 33 -10.23 10.34 -7.14
C VAL A 33 -10.22 11.87 -7.28
N ALA A 34 -9.47 12.58 -6.44
CA ALA A 34 -9.29 14.02 -6.51
C ALA A 34 -8.33 14.50 -7.63
N GLY A 35 -7.70 13.58 -8.37
CA GLY A 35 -6.70 13.93 -9.39
C GLY A 35 -5.33 14.32 -8.84
N GLU A 36 -5.09 14.14 -7.53
CA GLU A 36 -3.84 14.49 -6.86
C GLU A 36 -2.79 13.38 -6.98
N GLY A 37 -2.24 13.18 -8.19
CA GLY A 37 -1.33 12.07 -8.50
C GLY A 37 -0.09 12.00 -7.58
N ALA A 38 0.55 13.14 -7.30
CA ALA A 38 1.73 13.18 -6.41
C ALA A 38 1.40 12.78 -4.97
N THR A 39 0.27 13.27 -4.43
CA THR A 39 -0.23 12.91 -3.10
C THR A 39 -0.55 11.42 -3.04
N ALA A 40 -1.26 10.90 -4.05
CA ALA A 40 -1.58 9.48 -4.15
C ALA A 40 -0.33 8.61 -4.15
N LEU A 41 0.70 9.00 -4.91
CA LEU A 41 1.96 8.27 -4.99
C LEU A 41 2.68 8.23 -3.64
N ALA A 42 2.82 9.37 -2.97
CA ALA A 42 3.46 9.45 -1.66
C ALA A 42 2.75 8.56 -0.61
N ARG A 43 1.41 8.57 -0.60
CA ARG A 43 0.61 7.75 0.33
C ARG A 43 0.69 6.25 0.00
N ALA A 44 0.66 5.88 -1.27
CA ALA A 44 0.80 4.49 -1.70
C ALA A 44 2.19 3.91 -1.37
N GLN A 45 3.26 4.70 -1.56
CA GLN A 45 4.62 4.31 -1.17
C GLN A 45 4.73 4.14 0.36
N ALA A 46 4.16 5.06 1.14
CA ALA A 46 4.14 4.96 2.59
C ALA A 46 3.40 3.70 3.07
N ALA A 47 2.27 3.37 2.46
CA ALA A 47 1.56 2.13 2.74
C ALA A 47 2.42 0.89 2.45
N CYS A 48 3.09 0.84 1.29
CA CYS A 48 3.95 -0.29 0.90
C CYS A 48 5.17 -0.46 1.81
N ARG A 49 5.69 0.62 2.42
CA ARG A 49 6.77 0.54 3.42
C ARG A 49 6.32 -0.11 4.73
N LEU A 50 5.04 0.04 5.10
CA LEU A 50 4.49 -0.58 6.30
C LEU A 50 4.03 -2.01 6.03
N GLU A 51 3.35 -2.24 4.91
CA GLU A 51 2.73 -3.52 4.58
C GLU A 51 2.73 -3.75 3.07
N ARG A 52 3.65 -4.61 2.61
CA ARG A 52 3.85 -4.85 1.19
C ARG A 52 2.97 -5.99 0.68
N THR A 53 1.70 -5.67 0.39
CA THR A 53 0.73 -6.64 -0.15
C THR A 53 0.53 -6.47 -1.66
N PRO A 54 0.06 -7.52 -2.39
CA PRO A 54 -0.29 -7.39 -3.80
C PRO A 54 -1.34 -6.29 -4.09
N ARG A 55 -2.25 -6.02 -3.13
CA ARG A 55 -3.23 -4.92 -3.26
C ARG A 55 -2.58 -3.55 -3.09
N ALA A 56 -1.63 -3.40 -2.16
CA ALA A 56 -0.86 -2.18 -1.98
C ALA A 56 0.02 -1.87 -3.20
N LEU A 57 0.65 -2.90 -3.78
CA LEU A 57 1.51 -2.75 -4.95
C LEU A 57 0.72 -2.38 -6.22
N ARG A 58 -0.51 -2.92 -6.42
CA ARG A 58 -1.40 -2.46 -7.49
C ARG A 58 -1.81 -1.00 -7.35
N LEU A 59 -2.12 -0.56 -6.12
CA LEU A 59 -2.42 0.85 -5.85
C LEU A 59 -1.22 1.76 -6.12
N LEU A 60 -0.01 1.31 -5.78
CA LEU A 60 1.22 2.01 -6.11
C LEU A 60 1.43 2.13 -7.63
N ALA A 61 1.18 1.05 -8.39
CA ALA A 61 1.27 1.10 -9.85
C ALA A 61 0.30 2.13 -10.46
N LEU A 62 -0.94 2.18 -9.97
CA LEU A 62 -1.91 3.20 -10.41
C LEU A 62 -1.43 4.62 -10.11
N ALA A 63 -0.90 4.88 -8.92
CA ALA A 63 -0.38 6.19 -8.55
C ALA A 63 0.90 6.58 -9.32
N LEU A 64 1.73 5.60 -9.72
CA LEU A 64 2.85 5.85 -10.63
C LEU A 64 2.35 6.30 -12.00
N ALA A 65 1.31 5.66 -12.53
CA ALA A 65 0.75 6.02 -13.83
C ALA A 65 0.22 7.46 -13.88
N THR A 66 -0.41 7.95 -12.80
CA THR A 66 -0.94 9.33 -12.73
C THR A 66 0.13 10.40 -12.62
N THR A 67 1.39 10.04 -12.35
CA THR A 67 2.53 10.97 -12.27
C THR A 67 3.41 10.93 -13.53
N GLY A 68 2.96 10.29 -14.61
CA GLY A 68 3.73 10.13 -15.85
C GLY A 68 4.76 8.99 -15.79
N ARG A 69 4.86 8.26 -14.68
CA ARG A 69 5.78 7.13 -14.47
C ARG A 69 5.19 5.81 -14.97
N GLY A 70 4.60 5.82 -16.16
CA GLY A 70 3.89 4.67 -16.72
C GLY A 70 4.76 3.44 -17.02
N ALA A 71 6.06 3.62 -17.25
CA ALA A 71 7.01 2.50 -17.40
C ALA A 71 7.15 1.73 -16.06
N ASP A 72 7.41 2.45 -14.98
CA ASP A 72 7.53 1.88 -13.62
C ASP A 72 6.24 1.18 -13.18
N ALA A 73 5.08 1.77 -13.51
CA ALA A 73 3.78 1.19 -13.23
C ALA A 73 3.60 -0.18 -13.91
N ARG A 74 3.91 -0.26 -15.22
CA ARG A 74 3.81 -1.52 -15.99
C ARG A 74 4.77 -2.59 -15.51
N GLU A 75 6.01 -2.20 -15.20
CA GLU A 75 7.01 -3.08 -14.60
C GLU A 75 6.49 -3.70 -13.31
N LEU A 76 5.94 -2.87 -12.42
CA LEU A 76 5.44 -3.31 -11.13
C LEU A 76 4.28 -4.30 -11.28
N VAL A 77 3.36 -4.05 -12.22
CA VAL A 77 2.24 -4.96 -12.51
C VAL A 77 2.75 -6.30 -13.04
N ARG A 78 3.69 -6.29 -14.00
CA ARG A 78 4.24 -7.52 -14.57
C ARG A 78 4.86 -8.41 -13.49
N ARG A 79 5.66 -7.83 -12.59
CA ARG A 79 6.27 -8.55 -11.47
C ARG A 79 5.24 -9.18 -10.52
N LEU A 80 4.10 -8.52 -10.32
CA LEU A 80 3.00 -9.05 -9.50
C LEU A 80 2.33 -10.26 -10.13
N ASP A 81 2.16 -10.24 -11.45
CA ASP A 81 1.51 -11.32 -12.18
C ASP A 81 2.44 -12.54 -12.31
N SER A 82 3.75 -12.33 -12.40
CA SER A 82 4.75 -13.41 -12.34
C SER A 82 4.92 -14.07 -10.96
N SER A 83 4.32 -13.50 -9.91
CA SER A 83 4.43 -14.02 -8.53
C SER A 83 3.20 -14.83 -8.09
N ARG A 84 2.31 -15.18 -9.02
CA ARG A 84 1.11 -16.00 -8.81
C ARG A 84 1.30 -17.39 -9.40
#